data_AF-A0A392QJ31-F1
#
_entry.id   AF-A0A392QJ31-F1
#
_cell.length_a   1.000
_cell.length_b   1.000
_cell.length_c   1.000
_cell.angle_alpha   90.00
_cell.angle_beta   90.00
_cell.angle_gamma   90.00
#
_symmetry.space_group_name_H-M   'P 1'
#
loop_
_entity.id
_entity.type
_entity.pdbx_description
1 polymer ?
#
loop_
_entity_poly.entity_id
_entity_poly.type
_entity_poly.pdbx_seq_one_letter_code
_entity_poly.pdbx_strand_id
1 'polypeptide(L)'
;ELIMAMVGNPSNAVEWALAEMINQPELLQRAIEELDNVVGKQRLVQESDIPKLNYVKACVREAFRLHPITAFNTPHVSMKDTMVGNYLIPKGSHILLGRIGLGRNPKVWSEPYKFKPER
;
A
#
# COMPACT_ATOMS: atom_id res chain seq x y z
N GLU A 1 2.63 -19.85 -0.81
CA GLU A 1 3.15 -18.74 0.02
C GLU A 1 4.23 -17.89 -0.66
N LEU A 2 5.48 -18.37 -0.88
CA LEU A 2 6.56 -17.51 -1.40
C LEU A 2 6.24 -16.81 -2.73
N ILE A 3 5.65 -17.50 -3.70
CA ILE A 3 5.30 -16.90 -5.00
C ILE A 3 4.26 -15.77 -4.85
N MET A 4 3.27 -15.95 -3.97
CA MET A 4 2.25 -14.93 -3.73
C MET A 4 2.87 -13.69 -3.05
N ALA A 5 3.78 -13.89 -2.10
CA ALA A 5 4.49 -12.81 -1.43
C ALA A 5 5.48 -12.08 -2.36
N MET A 6 6.23 -12.82 -3.18
CA MET A 6 7.30 -12.28 -4.03
C MET A 6 6.79 -11.69 -5.34
N VAL A 7 5.81 -12.33 -5.99
CA VAL A 7 5.33 -11.93 -7.32
C VAL A 7 3.98 -11.22 -7.22
N GLY A 8 3.04 -11.80 -6.47
CA GLY A 8 1.67 -11.25 -6.41
C GLY A 8 1.63 -9.84 -5.83
N ASN A 9 2.25 -9.66 -4.65
CA ASN A 9 2.16 -8.41 -3.90
C ASN A 9 2.70 -7.17 -4.66
N PRO A 10 3.93 -7.20 -5.23
CA PRO A 10 4.42 -6.05 -6.01
C PRO A 10 3.63 -5.85 -7.31
N SER A 11 3.22 -6.92 -8.01
CA SER A 11 2.42 -6.79 -9.24
C SER A 11 1.08 -6.09 -9.00
N ASN A 12 0.36 -6.48 -7.93
CA ASN A 12 -0.90 -5.83 -7.55
C ASN A 12 -0.70 -4.34 -7.22
N ALA A 13 0.39 -3.99 -6.53
CA ALA A 13 0.67 -2.59 -6.19
C ALA A 13 0.94 -1.75 -7.43
N VAL A 14 1.71 -2.28 -8.38
CA VAL A 14 1.99 -1.60 -9.65
C VAL A 14 0.71 -1.47 -10.48
N GLU A 15 -0.07 -2.55 -10.61
CA GLU A 15 -1.33 -2.56 -11.36
C GLU A 15 -2.30 -1.50 -10.83
N TRP A 16 -2.57 -1.49 -9.52
CA TRP A 16 -3.50 -0.53 -8.93
C TRP A 16 -2.97 0.90 -8.94
N ALA A 17 -1.67 1.11 -8.71
CA ALA A 17 -1.09 2.45 -8.80
C ALA A 17 -1.25 3.00 -10.23
N LEU A 18 -0.96 2.20 -11.26
CA LEU A 18 -1.14 2.60 -12.64
C LEU A 18 -2.62 2.83 -12.99
N ALA A 19 -3.52 1.95 -12.56
CA ALA A 19 -4.96 2.09 -12.79
C ALA A 19 -5.50 3.39 -12.18
N GLU A 20 -5.10 3.72 -10.95
CA GLU A 20 -5.51 4.95 -10.28
C GLU A 20 -4.95 6.21 -10.96
N MET A 21 -3.68 6.18 -11.37
CA MET A 21 -3.05 7.30 -12.07
C MET A 21 -3.62 7.52 -13.47
N ILE A 22 -3.93 6.46 -14.23
CA ILE A 22 -4.52 6.58 -15.58
C ILE A 22 -5.94 7.16 -15.51
N ASN A 23 -6.70 6.81 -14.47
CA ASN A 23 -8.03 7.37 -14.23
C ASN A 23 -7.99 8.82 -13.70
N GLN A 24 -6.83 9.32 -13.30
CA GLN A 24 -6.62 10.68 -12.78
C GLN A 24 -5.38 11.32 -13.43
N PRO A 25 -5.50 11.87 -14.65
CA PRO A 25 -4.37 12.30 -15.48
C PRO A 25 -3.39 13.26 -14.78
N GLU A 26 -3.89 14.11 -13.88
CA GLU A 26 -3.06 15.01 -13.07
C GLU A 26 -2.06 14.26 -12.18
N LEU A 27 -2.48 13.12 -11.59
CA LEU A 27 -1.59 12.30 -10.76
C LEU A 27 -0.51 11.64 -11.61
N LEU A 28 -0.88 11.11 -12.78
CA LEU A 28 0.06 10.51 -13.71
C LEU A 28 1.08 11.54 -14.20
N GLN A 29 0.61 12.72 -14.58
CA GLN A 29 1.45 13.80 -15.07
C GLN A 29 2.50 14.21 -14.03
N ARG A 30 2.10 14.32 -12.76
CA ARG A 30 3.04 14.63 -11.65
C ARG A 30 4.08 13.53 -11.42
N ALA A 31 3.71 12.26 -11.58
CA ALA A 31 4.67 11.16 -11.48
C ALA A 31 5.68 11.20 -12.63
N ILE A 32 5.23 11.52 -13.85
CA ILE A 32 6.11 11.70 -15.01
C ILE A 32 7.05 12.89 -14.80
N GLU A 33 6.55 14.01 -14.28
CA GLU A 33 7.36 15.20 -13.98
C GLU A 33 8.44 14.89 -12.92
N GLU A 34 8.11 14.15 -11.86
CA GLU A 34 9.12 13.72 -10.90
C GLU A 34 10.21 12.86 -11.55
N LEU A 35 9.82 11.91 -12.41
CA LEU A 35 10.76 11.06 -13.14
C LEU A 35 11.65 11.88 -14.07
N ASP A 36 11.08 12.79 -14.85
CA ASP A 36 11.80 13.67 -15.75
C ASP A 36 12.81 14.56 -14.99
N ASN A 37 12.43 15.05 -13.80
CA ASN A 37 13.28 15.90 -12.98
C ASN A 37 14.41 15.15 -12.27
N VAL A 38 14.15 13.94 -11.77
CA VAL A 38 15.13 13.17 -10.99
C VAL A 38 16.05 12.34 -11.88
N VAL A 39 15.50 11.76 -12.95
CA VAL A 39 16.19 10.77 -13.81
C VAL A 39 16.57 11.37 -15.15
N GLY A 40 15.71 12.24 -15.71
CA GLY A 40 15.84 12.77 -17.06
C GLY A 40 15.40 11.78 -18.13
N LYS A 41 15.37 12.22 -19.39
CA LYS A 41 14.84 11.45 -20.52
C LYS A 41 15.83 10.51 -21.20
N GLN A 42 17.11 10.55 -20.78
CA GLN A 42 18.21 9.95 -21.54
C GLN A 42 18.62 8.57 -21.04
N ARG A 43 18.03 8.11 -19.94
CA ARG A 43 18.29 6.81 -19.34
C ARG A 43 17.05 6.29 -18.62
N LEU A 44 17.05 4.98 -18.35
CA LEU A 44 16.05 4.36 -17.50
C LEU A 44 16.34 4.64 -16.01
N VAL A 45 15.29 4.54 -15.20
CA VAL A 45 15.34 4.60 -13.73
C VAL A 45 16.30 3.54 -13.20
N GLN A 46 17.12 3.92 -12.22
CA GLN A 46 17.99 3.01 -11.47
C GLN A 46 17.56 2.97 -10.00
N GLU A 47 17.94 1.91 -9.28
CA GLU A 47 17.58 1.77 -7.86
C GLU A 47 18.11 2.92 -7.00
N SER A 48 19.25 3.50 -7.35
CA SER A 48 19.85 4.67 -6.69
C SER A 48 19.01 5.95 -6.81
N ASP A 49 18.06 6.02 -7.76
CA ASP A 49 17.15 7.16 -7.92
C ASP A 49 15.95 7.08 -6.97
N ILE A 50 15.53 5.87 -6.54
CA ILE A 50 14.34 5.62 -5.72
C ILE A 50 14.27 6.49 -4.45
N PRO A 51 15.37 6.76 -3.73
CA PRO A 51 15.33 7.66 -2.58
C PRO A 51 14.79 9.06 -2.91
N LYS A 52 14.98 9.55 -4.15
CA LYS A 52 14.53 10.87 -4.62
C LYS A 52 13.14 10.87 -5.27
N LEU A 53 12.63 9.70 -5.67
CA LEU A 53 11.30 9.54 -6.30
C LEU A 53 10.18 9.47 -5.26
N ASN A 54 9.99 10.55 -4.51
CA ASN A 54 9.09 10.59 -3.35
C ASN A 54 7.62 10.44 -3.73
N TYR A 55 7.19 11.08 -4.81
CA TYR A 55 5.83 11.04 -5.27
C TYR A 55 5.48 9.67 -5.88
N VAL A 56 6.36 9.09 -6.70
CA VAL A 56 6.17 7.71 -7.21
C VAL A 56 6.08 6.70 -6.06
N LYS A 57 6.96 6.81 -5.04
CA LYS A 57 6.86 5.98 -3.82
C LYS A 57 5.53 6.20 -3.10
N ALA A 58 5.05 7.43 -3.05
CA ALA A 58 3.78 7.76 -2.42
C ALA A 58 2.58 7.13 -3.17
N CYS A 59 2.58 7.16 -4.51
CA CYS A 59 1.57 6.46 -5.32
C CYS A 59 1.54 4.96 -5.01
N VAL A 60 2.70 4.31 -4.92
CA VAL A 60 2.78 2.87 -4.58
C VAL A 60 2.26 2.59 -3.16
N ARG A 61 2.62 3.44 -2.18
CA ARG A 61 2.12 3.30 -0.80
C ARG A 61 0.61 3.51 -0.71
N GLU A 62 0.09 4.48 -1.46
CA GLU A 62 -1.34 4.76 -1.49
C GLU A 62 -2.12 3.62 -2.17
N ALA A 63 -1.55 2.99 -3.20
CA ALA A 63 -2.12 1.79 -3.80
C ALA A 63 -2.19 0.63 -2.80
N PHE A 64 -1.14 0.41 -2.00
CA PHE A 64 -1.16 -0.58 -0.92
C PHE A 64 -2.22 -0.28 0.16
N ARG A 65 -2.40 0.99 0.52
CA ARG A 65 -3.41 1.40 1.50
C ARG A 65 -4.82 1.13 0.98
N LEU A 66 -5.10 1.53 -0.25
CA LEU A 66 -6.45 1.50 -0.81
C LEU A 66 -6.82 0.12 -1.38
N HIS A 67 -5.86 -0.59 -1.99
CA HIS A 67 -6.04 -1.83 -2.75
C HIS A 67 -5.08 -2.94 -2.29
N PRO A 68 -5.17 -3.40 -1.03
CA PRO A 68 -4.30 -4.47 -0.54
C PRO A 68 -4.61 -5.78 -1.26
N ILE A 69 -3.58 -6.51 -1.67
CA ILE A 69 -3.71 -7.79 -2.41
C ILE A 69 -4.52 -8.86 -1.64
N THR A 70 -4.45 -8.86 -0.31
CA THR A 70 -5.30 -9.73 0.52
C THR A 70 -6.07 -8.92 1.54
N ALA A 71 -7.30 -9.34 1.82
CA ALA A 71 -8.19 -8.66 2.75
C ALA A 71 -7.70 -8.69 4.21
N PHE A 72 -6.91 -9.70 4.59
CA PHE A 72 -6.38 -9.89 5.93
C PHE A 72 -4.87 -10.11 5.92
N ASN A 73 -4.18 -9.74 7.00
CA ASN A 73 -2.81 -10.21 7.23
C ASN A 73 -2.77 -11.75 7.38
N THR A 74 -1.57 -12.32 7.29
CA THR A 74 -1.34 -13.72 7.64
C THR A 74 -1.95 -14.01 9.02
N PRO A 75 -2.73 -15.09 9.18
CA PRO A 75 -3.35 -15.39 10.46
C PRO A 75 -2.32 -15.56 11.59
N HIS A 76 -2.60 -14.97 12.74
CA HIS A 76 -1.86 -15.21 13.98
C HIS A 76 -2.68 -16.08 14.93
N VAL A 77 -2.03 -16.73 15.89
CA VAL A 77 -2.69 -17.49 16.96
C VAL A 77 -2.19 -17.00 18.31
N SER A 78 -3.11 -16.80 19.25
CA SER A 78 -2.74 -16.38 20.61
C SER A 78 -2.05 -17.53 21.37
N MET A 79 -0.80 -17.32 21.79
CA MET A 79 -0.01 -18.36 22.49
C MET A 79 -0.41 -18.53 23.97
N LYS A 80 -1.10 -17.55 24.54
CA LYS A 80 -1.62 -17.52 25.91
C LYS A 80 -2.82 -16.58 25.99
N ASP A 81 -3.60 -16.68 27.06
CA ASP A 81 -4.64 -15.70 27.35
C ASP A 81 -4.03 -14.30 27.42
N THR A 82 -4.61 -13.34 26.69
CA THR A 82 -4.09 -11.98 26.58
C THR A 82 -5.23 -10.96 26.46
N MET A 83 -4.95 -9.69 26.77
CA MET A 83 -5.91 -8.60 26.61
C MET A 83 -5.55 -7.79 25.35
N VAL A 84 -6.56 -7.47 24.53
CA VAL A 84 -6.45 -6.52 23.41
C VAL A 84 -7.53 -5.46 23.58
N GLY A 85 -7.11 -4.21 23.84
CA GLY A 85 -8.03 -3.19 24.33
C GLY A 85 -8.67 -3.65 25.65
N ASN A 86 -10.00 -3.71 25.69
CA ASN A 86 -10.76 -4.16 26.86
C ASN A 86 -11.30 -5.60 26.71
N TYR A 87 -10.79 -6.37 25.75
CA TYR A 87 -11.28 -7.73 25.46
C TYR A 87 -10.24 -8.79 25.82
N LEU A 88 -10.70 -9.85 26.49
CA LEU A 88 -9.92 -11.06 26.71
C LEU A 88 -9.89 -11.89 25.44
N ILE A 89 -8.69 -12.23 24.98
CA ILE A 89 -8.41 -13.10 23.87
C ILE A 89 -7.83 -14.41 24.43
N PRO A 90 -8.60 -15.51 24.45
CA PRO A 90 -8.12 -16.79 24.95
C PRO A 90 -6.93 -17.33 24.16
N LYS A 91 -6.13 -18.17 24.82
CA LYS A 91 -5.11 -19.01 24.19
C LYS A 91 -5.75 -19.86 23.09
N GLY A 92 -5.09 -19.93 21.93
CA GLY A 92 -5.55 -20.67 20.77
C GLY A 92 -6.50 -19.89 19.85
N SER A 93 -6.94 -18.68 20.21
CA SER A 93 -7.74 -17.85 19.31
C SER A 93 -6.95 -17.47 18.05
N HIS A 94 -7.57 -17.64 16.88
CA HIS A 94 -7.08 -17.11 15.61
C HIS A 94 -7.36 -15.62 15.51
N ILE A 95 -6.34 -14.85 15.11
CA ILE A 95 -6.38 -13.40 15.00
C ILE A 95 -6.17 -13.02 13.53
N LEU A 96 -7.17 -12.33 12.98
CA LEU A 96 -7.19 -11.84 11.60
C LEU A 96 -7.32 -10.31 11.63
N LEU A 97 -6.35 -9.63 11.02
CA LEU A 97 -6.35 -8.17 10.92
C LEU A 97 -6.80 -7.74 9.53
N GLY A 98 -7.96 -7.09 9.42
CA GLY A 98 -8.55 -6.66 8.15
C GLY A 98 -7.82 -5.46 7.55
N ARG A 99 -7.03 -5.70 6.51
CA ARG A 99 -6.24 -4.66 5.81
C ARG A 99 -7.12 -3.62 5.12
N ILE A 100 -8.19 -4.06 4.46
CA ILE A 100 -9.14 -3.16 3.78
C ILE A 100 -9.76 -2.18 4.79
N GLY A 101 -10.19 -2.70 5.95
CA GLY A 101 -10.75 -1.88 7.02
C GLY A 101 -9.75 -0.88 7.59
N LEU A 102 -8.51 -1.31 7.84
CA LEU A 102 -7.44 -0.43 8.33
C LEU A 102 -7.09 0.68 7.32
N GLY A 103 -6.95 0.31 6.04
CA GLY A 103 -6.60 1.24 4.98
C GLY A 103 -7.71 2.25 4.70
N ARG A 104 -8.99 1.87 4.87
CA ARG A 104 -10.15 2.71 4.53
C ARG A 104 -10.90 3.26 5.76
N ASN A 105 -10.29 3.22 6.94
CA ASN A 105 -10.92 3.70 8.17
C ASN A 105 -11.04 5.24 8.19
N PRO A 106 -12.25 5.84 8.17
CA PRO A 106 -12.44 7.29 8.17
C PRO A 106 -11.97 7.97 9.46
N LYS A 107 -11.78 7.22 10.56
CA LYS A 107 -11.24 7.76 11.82
C LYS A 107 -9.72 7.97 11.77
N VAL A 108 -9.04 7.32 10.82
CA VAL A 108 -7.58 7.37 10.66
C VAL A 108 -7.20 8.13 9.38
N TRP A 109 -7.95 7.95 8.30
CA TRP A 109 -7.67 8.51 6.99
C TRP A 109 -8.74 9.51 6.56
N SER A 110 -8.33 10.73 6.23
CA SER A 110 -9.18 11.72 5.56
C SER A 110 -9.45 11.27 4.11
N GLU A 111 -10.69 11.44 3.64
CA GLU A 111 -11.12 10.97 2.31
C GLU A 111 -10.67 9.51 2.06
N PRO A 112 -11.04 8.54 2.93
CA PRO A 112 -10.37 7.23 3.00
C PRO A 112 -10.50 6.38 1.74
N TYR A 113 -11.50 6.67 0.90
CA TYR A 113 -11.75 5.96 -0.36
C TYR A 113 -11.11 6.63 -1.56
N LYS A 114 -10.55 7.84 -1.40
CA LYS A 114 -9.88 8.57 -2.48
C LYS A 114 -8.42 8.15 -2.55
N PHE A 115 -7.95 7.86 -3.76
CA PHE A 115 -6.54 7.69 -4.04
C PHE A 115 -5.86 9.08 -4.04
N LYS A 116 -5.09 9.37 -2.99
CA LYS A 116 -4.46 10.67 -2.76
C LYS A 116 -3.02 10.47 -2.29
N PRO A 117 -2.05 10.36 -3.23
CA PRO A 117 -0.65 10.11 -2.89
C PRO A 117 0.00 11.14 -1.95
N GLU A 118 -0.54 12.37 -1.87
CA GLU A 118 0.05 13.47 -1.09
C GLU A 118 -0.20 13.40 0.43
N ARG A 119 -0.95 12.40 0.88
CA ARG A 119 -1.38 12.30 2.29
C ARG A 119 -0.27 11.97 3.28
#